data_AF-A0A958L2G3-F1
#
_entry.id   AF-A0A958L2G3-F1
#
_cell.length_a   1.000
_cell.length_b   1.000
_cell.length_c   1.000
_cell.angle_alpha   90.00
_cell.angle_beta   90.00
_cell.angle_gamma   90.00
#
_symmetry.space_group_name_H-M   'P 1'
#
loop_
_entity.id
_entity.type
_entity.pdbx_description
1 polymer ?
#
loop_
_entity_poly.entity_id
_entity_poly.type
_entity_poly.pdbx_seq_one_letter_code
_entity_poly.pdbx_strand_id
1 'polypeptide(L)'
;MRIEISLLLVAIVTILALGIIPLLASLVTTLLKPTNSIWFGFKNRQFRVVDHRRQRRSFAARLGGKVEAFKLASLVASAVPERFPHDRIVIDLCVGDEPSLDDDDAFRLVVFGTAGKAEEFEHPGIYLGTLRINCTTGLTPSGMGHLVVDDALLPIGEFVGRNALYLLVDDLPSKAGEAREFLHYLFRQVLALRGTSTEERRKLSEQLVLEKRGRSRRALGEVTADRTLMKALAQTDHMLKTGRAALDKSIHEIRTARAEVERGECLTTIDQGDLEQREQESLHDVEKIGELPQVERVETTATHLLVYTHPLTCRALDGSLRDIGRFRIEVALDGSDGAIRWFNLDRRVEGLTPLMHAPHILPDGRSFSGAISTVVPPLIGKKEYVQVTKLAIRWIEKFNPRDPLGAYITRWPIVQTA
;
A
#
# COMPACT_ATOMS: atom_id res chain seq x y z
N MET A 1 -45.73 38.45 24.27
CA MET A 1 -44.70 37.79 23.43
C MET A 1 -43.25 38.16 23.74
N ARG A 2 -42.87 39.41 24.08
CA ARG A 2 -41.45 39.74 24.39
C ARG A 2 -40.95 39.25 25.76
N ILE A 3 -41.86 39.02 26.72
CA ILE A 3 -41.50 38.59 28.08
C ILE A 3 -41.14 37.09 28.15
N GLU A 4 -41.76 36.24 27.31
CA GLU A 4 -41.52 34.78 27.33
C GLU A 4 -40.17 34.36 26.74
N ILE A 5 -39.65 35.10 25.76
CA ILE A 5 -38.32 34.83 25.16
C ILE A 5 -37.21 35.09 26.19
N SER A 6 -37.39 36.07 27.08
CA SER A 6 -36.39 36.40 28.10
C SER A 6 -36.26 35.29 29.16
N LEU A 7 -37.38 34.67 29.56
CA LEU A 7 -37.39 33.54 30.49
C LEU A 7 -36.75 32.28 29.89
N LEU A 8 -36.99 32.02 28.61
CA LEU A 8 -36.35 30.88 27.91
C LEU A 8 -34.83 31.08 27.79
N LEU A 9 -34.38 32.31 27.49
CA LEU A 9 -32.95 32.62 27.40
C LEU A 9 -32.25 32.49 28.76
N VAL A 10 -32.90 32.96 29.83
CA VAL A 10 -32.40 32.81 31.21
C VAL A 10 -32.34 31.33 31.58
N ALA A 11 -33.35 30.52 31.23
CA ALA A 11 -33.33 29.08 31.49
C ALA A 11 -32.20 28.38 30.73
N ILE A 12 -31.97 28.70 29.45
CA ILE A 12 -30.88 28.12 28.65
C ILE A 12 -29.52 28.51 29.22
N VAL A 13 -29.31 29.79 29.56
CA VAL A 13 -28.06 30.25 30.18
C VAL A 13 -27.84 29.60 31.54
N THR A 14 -28.89 29.38 32.32
CA THR A 14 -28.81 28.72 33.63
C THR A 14 -28.51 27.21 33.48
N ILE A 15 -29.08 26.53 32.48
CA ILE A 15 -28.78 25.14 32.14
C ILE A 15 -27.33 25.01 31.64
N LEU A 16 -26.86 25.94 30.81
CA LEU A 16 -25.47 25.98 30.35
C LEU A 16 -24.51 26.22 31.53
N ALA A 17 -24.86 27.14 32.44
CA ALA A 17 -24.03 27.50 33.59
C ALA A 17 -24.01 26.43 34.70
N LEU A 18 -25.10 25.70 34.91
CA LEU A 18 -25.19 24.64 35.93
C LEU A 18 -24.80 23.26 35.41
N GLY A 19 -24.97 22.99 34.10
CA GLY A 19 -24.72 21.67 33.52
C GLY A 19 -23.42 21.58 32.72
N ILE A 20 -23.11 22.57 31.88
CA ILE A 20 -21.99 22.49 30.94
C ILE A 20 -20.72 23.12 31.53
N ILE A 21 -20.83 24.25 32.22
CA ILE A 21 -19.66 24.94 32.79
C ILE A 21 -18.96 24.12 33.89
N PRO A 22 -19.62 23.41 34.82
CA PRO A 22 -18.94 22.57 35.79
C PRO A 22 -18.28 21.34 35.14
N LEU A 23 -18.88 20.82 34.06
CA LEU A 23 -18.34 19.72 33.25
C LEU A 23 -17.09 20.18 32.49
N LEU A 24 -17.12 21.38 31.90
CA LEU A 24 -15.96 22.02 31.27
C LEU A 24 -14.91 22.44 32.28
N ALA A 25 -15.28 22.92 33.47
CA ALA A 25 -14.35 23.31 34.53
C ALA A 25 -13.66 22.08 35.14
N SER A 26 -14.38 20.98 35.32
CA SER A 26 -13.83 19.66 35.68
C SER A 26 -12.91 19.13 34.57
N LEU A 27 -13.30 19.27 33.30
CA LEU A 27 -12.45 18.95 32.15
C LEU A 27 -11.16 19.79 32.15
N VAL A 28 -11.25 21.10 32.39
CA VAL A 28 -10.11 22.04 32.40
C VAL A 28 -9.19 21.83 33.60
N THR A 29 -9.73 21.56 34.80
CA THR A 29 -8.91 21.24 35.99
C THR A 29 -8.26 19.86 35.88
N THR A 30 -8.93 18.88 35.26
CA THR A 30 -8.34 17.58 34.91
C THR A 30 -7.31 17.70 33.79
N LEU A 31 -7.45 18.68 32.88
CA LEU A 31 -6.48 18.98 31.83
C LEU A 31 -5.19 19.64 32.37
N LEU A 32 -5.23 20.31 33.52
CA LEU A 32 -4.12 21.10 34.08
C LEU A 32 -3.30 20.39 35.18
N LYS A 33 -3.80 19.32 35.81
CA LYS A 33 -2.98 18.48 36.69
C LYS A 33 -2.29 17.37 35.89
N PRO A 34 -0.96 17.16 36.02
CA PRO A 34 -0.27 16.07 35.35
C PRO A 34 -0.54 14.75 36.10
N THR A 35 -1.78 14.25 36.05
CA THR A 35 -2.10 12.91 36.53
C THR A 35 -1.98 11.91 35.39
N ASN A 36 -1.39 10.74 35.64
CA ASN A 36 -1.25 9.65 34.66
C ASN A 36 -2.58 8.90 34.39
N SER A 37 -3.70 9.44 34.86
CA SER A 37 -5.01 8.82 34.70
C SER A 37 -6.12 9.86 34.57
N ILE A 38 -7.13 9.54 33.78
CA ILE A 38 -8.33 10.37 33.58
C ILE A 38 -9.57 9.51 33.86
N TRP A 39 -10.50 10.04 34.66
CA TRP A 39 -11.80 9.42 34.94
C TRP A 39 -12.88 9.98 33.99
N PHE A 40 -13.75 9.09 33.52
CA PHE A 40 -14.89 9.39 32.67
C PHE A 40 -16.15 8.74 33.26
N GLY A 41 -17.26 9.46 33.31
CA GLY A 41 -18.57 8.91 33.68
C GLY A 41 -19.38 8.55 32.44
N PHE A 42 -19.91 7.33 32.35
CA PHE A 42 -20.83 6.94 31.28
C PHE A 42 -21.85 5.91 31.79
N LYS A 43 -23.15 6.18 31.60
CA LYS A 43 -24.26 5.28 32.02
C LYS A 43 -24.09 4.69 33.43
N ASN A 44 -23.88 5.56 34.42
CA ASN A 44 -23.66 5.21 35.84
C ASN A 44 -22.37 4.43 36.16
N ARG A 45 -21.48 4.25 35.20
CA ARG A 45 -20.15 3.64 35.41
C ARG A 45 -19.05 4.67 35.33
N GLN A 46 -17.98 4.40 36.05
CA GLN A 46 -16.75 5.16 36.03
C GLN A 46 -15.69 4.39 35.24
N PHE A 47 -15.18 5.01 34.19
CA PHE A 47 -14.07 4.50 33.39
C PHE A 47 -12.82 5.28 33.75
N ARG A 48 -11.71 4.60 34.03
CA ARG A 48 -10.41 5.24 34.23
C ARG A 48 -9.47 4.78 33.12
N VAL A 49 -8.95 5.68 32.31
CA VAL A 49 -7.83 5.32 31.43
C VAL A 49 -6.54 5.67 32.15
N VAL A 50 -5.67 4.66 32.34
CA VAL A 50 -4.33 4.84 32.92
C VAL A 50 -3.34 4.64 31.79
N ASP A 51 -2.54 5.67 31.53
CA ASP A 51 -1.53 5.63 30.47
C ASP A 51 -0.13 5.54 31.10
N HIS A 52 0.46 4.34 31.04
CA HIS A 52 1.77 4.06 31.63
C HIS A 52 2.93 4.61 30.78
N ARG A 53 2.66 5.13 29.56
CA ARG A 53 3.70 5.59 28.60
C ARG A 53 4.54 6.78 29.06
N ARG A 54 4.13 7.53 30.09
CA ARG A 54 4.84 8.75 30.54
C ARG A 54 6.21 8.48 31.19
N GLN A 55 6.58 7.23 31.46
CA GLN A 55 7.93 6.92 31.93
C GLN A 55 9.02 7.02 30.84
N ARG A 56 8.68 7.08 29.54
CA ARG A 56 9.67 7.27 28.45
C ARG A 56 9.22 8.35 27.45
N ARG A 57 9.97 9.46 27.39
CA ARG A 57 9.64 10.72 26.69
C ARG A 57 9.42 10.64 25.15
N SER A 58 9.63 9.51 24.48
CA SER A 58 9.72 9.46 23.01
C SER A 58 8.45 9.03 22.26
N PHE A 59 7.41 8.52 22.94
CA PHE A 59 6.25 7.94 22.23
C PHE A 59 5.03 8.89 22.10
N ALA A 60 4.94 9.91 22.96
CA ALA A 60 3.80 10.85 22.99
C ALA A 60 3.59 11.65 21.67
N ALA A 61 4.61 11.72 20.81
CA ALA A 61 4.57 12.46 19.56
C ALA A 61 3.83 11.76 18.41
N ARG A 62 3.49 10.46 18.52
CA ARG A 62 3.01 9.66 17.37
C ARG A 62 1.51 9.34 17.34
N LEU A 63 0.76 9.59 18.41
CA LEU A 63 -0.66 9.16 18.51
C LEU A 63 -1.63 10.24 19.00
N GLY A 64 -1.30 11.54 18.94
CA GLY A 64 -2.25 12.59 19.34
C GLY A 64 -2.74 12.54 20.80
N GLY A 65 -2.11 11.70 21.65
CA GLY A 65 -2.00 11.69 23.11
C GLY A 65 -3.26 11.59 24.00
N LYS A 66 -4.37 12.23 23.62
CA LYS A 66 -5.58 12.33 24.47
C LYS A 66 -6.87 12.01 23.72
N VAL A 67 -6.94 12.35 22.42
CA VAL A 67 -8.12 12.07 21.57
C VAL A 67 -8.33 10.57 21.39
N GLU A 68 -7.25 9.78 21.37
CA GLU A 68 -7.33 8.32 21.24
C GLU A 68 -7.75 7.62 22.54
N ALA A 69 -7.25 8.05 23.70
CA ALA A 69 -7.66 7.51 25.00
C ALA A 69 -9.17 7.71 25.23
N PHE A 70 -9.69 8.90 24.86
CA PHE A 70 -11.13 9.18 24.93
C PHE A 70 -11.93 8.31 23.96
N LYS A 71 -11.46 8.15 22.71
CA LYS A 71 -12.11 7.26 21.73
C LYS A 71 -12.15 5.82 22.22
N LEU A 72 -11.05 5.31 22.77
CA LEU A 72 -10.99 3.96 23.32
C LEU A 72 -11.91 3.81 24.54
N ALA A 73 -11.91 4.76 25.47
CA ALA A 73 -12.82 4.73 26.62
C ALA A 73 -14.29 4.75 26.18
N SER A 74 -14.64 5.60 25.21
CA SER A 74 -15.98 5.66 24.63
C SER A 74 -16.36 4.36 23.93
N LEU A 75 -15.43 3.78 23.17
CA LEU A 75 -15.61 2.50 22.50
C LEU A 75 -15.87 1.38 23.50
N VAL A 76 -15.02 1.24 24.52
CA VAL A 76 -15.17 0.27 25.61
C VAL A 76 -16.50 0.49 26.32
N ALA A 77 -16.83 1.73 26.72
CA ALA A 77 -18.10 2.04 27.38
C ALA A 77 -19.33 1.68 26.54
N SER A 78 -19.25 1.81 25.21
CA SER A 78 -20.32 1.41 24.29
C SER A 78 -20.42 -0.11 24.07
N ALA A 79 -19.37 -0.84 24.40
CA ALA A 79 -19.23 -2.28 24.23
C ALA A 79 -19.48 -3.07 25.52
N VAL A 80 -19.37 -2.46 26.70
CA VAL A 80 -19.59 -3.18 27.97
C VAL A 80 -21.10 -3.47 28.16
N PRO A 81 -21.50 -4.74 28.36
CA PRO A 81 -22.90 -5.08 28.60
C PRO A 81 -23.47 -4.40 29.85
N GLU A 82 -24.78 -4.11 29.84
CA GLU A 82 -25.47 -3.46 30.98
C GLU A 82 -25.43 -4.30 32.26
N ARG A 83 -25.37 -5.63 32.13
CA ARG A 83 -25.27 -6.57 33.26
C ARG A 83 -23.84 -6.79 33.78
N PHE A 84 -22.85 -6.08 33.25
CA PHE A 84 -21.48 -6.20 33.73
C PHE A 84 -21.38 -5.70 35.19
N PRO A 85 -20.87 -6.51 36.14
CA PRO A 85 -21.09 -6.29 37.57
C PRO A 85 -20.11 -5.29 38.21
N HIS A 86 -19.28 -4.62 37.40
CA HIS A 86 -18.37 -3.59 37.90
C HIS A 86 -18.85 -2.21 37.48
N ASP A 87 -18.99 -1.35 38.48
CA ASP A 87 -19.25 0.07 38.27
C ASP A 87 -17.98 0.83 37.91
N ARG A 88 -16.80 0.23 38.14
CA ARG A 88 -15.48 0.80 37.86
C ARG A 88 -14.72 -0.07 36.87
N ILE A 89 -14.38 0.49 35.71
CA ILE A 89 -13.58 -0.15 34.68
C ILE A 89 -12.32 0.68 34.44
N VAL A 90 -11.16 0.08 34.70
CA VAL A 90 -9.86 0.68 34.43
C VAL A 90 -9.33 0.12 33.11
N ILE A 91 -8.92 0.99 32.20
CA ILE A 91 -8.29 0.64 30.94
C ILE A 91 -6.81 0.98 31.09
N ASP A 92 -5.99 -0.05 31.28
CA ASP A 92 -4.54 0.07 31.43
C ASP A 92 -3.90 -0.01 30.04
N LEU A 93 -3.33 1.11 29.57
CA LEU A 93 -2.55 1.16 28.34
C LEU A 93 -1.07 0.90 28.67
N CYS A 94 -0.63 -0.33 28.47
CA CYS A 94 0.70 -0.78 28.86
C CYS A 94 1.65 -0.80 27.65
N VAL A 95 2.88 -0.35 27.87
CA VAL A 95 4.01 -0.49 26.94
C VAL A 95 5.22 -0.99 27.72
N GLY A 96 5.34 -2.31 27.84
CA GLY A 96 6.44 -2.99 28.53
C GLY A 96 6.31 -3.13 30.05
N ASP A 97 5.59 -2.23 30.72
CA ASP A 97 5.39 -2.31 32.18
C ASP A 97 4.17 -3.17 32.54
N GLU A 98 4.28 -3.96 33.62
CA GLU A 98 3.15 -4.66 34.22
C GLU A 98 2.23 -3.65 34.92
N PRO A 99 0.92 -3.67 34.63
CA PRO A 99 -0.01 -2.86 35.40
C PRO A 99 -0.01 -3.35 36.86
N SER A 100 -0.01 -2.43 37.82
CA SER A 100 -0.25 -2.80 39.21
C SER A 100 -1.67 -3.36 39.31
N LEU A 101 -1.78 -4.67 39.55
CA LEU A 101 -3.03 -5.30 39.94
C LEU A 101 -3.27 -5.02 41.43
N ASP A 102 -3.49 -3.75 41.75
CA ASP A 102 -3.91 -3.37 43.10
C ASP A 102 -5.24 -4.09 43.40
N ASP A 103 -5.46 -4.46 44.66
CA ASP A 103 -6.65 -5.17 45.15
C ASP A 103 -7.89 -4.25 45.20
N ASP A 104 -8.03 -3.37 44.19
CA ASP A 104 -9.24 -2.60 43.98
C ASP A 104 -10.26 -3.46 43.23
N ASP A 105 -11.50 -3.51 43.73
CA ASP A 105 -12.62 -4.25 43.11
C ASP A 105 -12.98 -3.76 41.68
N ALA A 106 -12.13 -2.96 41.03
CA ALA A 106 -12.29 -2.50 39.67
C ALA A 106 -12.00 -3.59 38.65
N PHE A 107 -12.74 -3.62 37.55
CA PHE A 107 -12.39 -4.45 36.40
C PHE A 107 -11.31 -3.77 35.57
N ARG A 108 -10.25 -4.51 35.22
CA ARG A 108 -9.11 -4.01 34.45
C ARG A 108 -9.13 -4.60 33.05
N LEU A 109 -9.16 -3.74 32.05
CA LEU A 109 -8.92 -4.07 30.65
C LEU A 109 -7.50 -3.63 30.31
N VAL A 110 -6.58 -4.58 30.19
CA VAL A 110 -5.17 -4.31 29.89
C VAL A 110 -4.96 -4.42 28.39
N VAL A 111 -4.54 -3.33 27.77
CA VAL A 111 -4.26 -3.24 26.33
C VAL A 111 -2.77 -2.96 26.15
N PHE A 112 -2.06 -3.91 25.57
CA PHE A 112 -0.64 -3.75 25.24
C PHE A 112 -0.50 -3.16 23.84
N GLY A 113 0.27 -2.08 23.73
CA GLY A 113 0.67 -1.55 22.43
C GLY A 113 2.02 -2.13 22.02
N THR A 114 2.14 -2.67 20.80
CA THR A 114 3.45 -2.92 20.21
C THR A 114 4.03 -1.58 19.74
N ALA A 115 5.15 -1.16 20.31
CA ALA A 115 5.87 0.01 19.78
C ALA A 115 6.33 -0.34 18.35
N GLY A 116 5.97 0.48 17.35
CA GLY A 116 6.15 0.22 15.92
C GLY A 116 7.58 0.05 15.38
N LYS A 117 8.55 -0.35 16.22
CA LYS A 117 9.85 -0.92 15.84
C LYS A 117 10.17 -2.00 16.87
N ALA A 118 9.89 -3.24 16.49
CA ALA A 118 9.66 -4.35 17.40
C ALA A 118 10.92 -5.14 17.83
N GLU A 119 12.12 -4.59 17.69
CA GLU A 119 13.36 -5.39 17.83
C GLU A 119 13.92 -5.48 19.26
N GLU A 120 13.48 -4.66 20.23
CA GLU A 120 14.16 -4.58 21.55
C GLU A 120 13.22 -4.45 22.76
N PHE A 121 12.03 -5.07 22.75
CA PHE A 121 11.19 -5.10 23.96
C PHE A 121 11.14 -6.50 24.58
N GLU A 122 11.65 -6.62 25.80
CA GLU A 122 11.32 -7.73 26.70
C GLU A 122 9.87 -7.53 27.17
N HIS A 123 9.00 -8.48 26.85
CA HIS A 123 7.65 -8.50 27.41
C HIS A 123 7.73 -8.78 28.91
N PRO A 124 6.80 -8.24 29.71
CA PRO A 124 6.69 -8.59 31.12
C PRO A 124 6.46 -10.10 31.25
N GLY A 125 7.53 -10.82 31.62
CA GLY A 125 7.63 -12.27 31.48
C GLY A 125 6.74 -13.06 32.43
N ILE A 126 6.09 -12.40 33.40
CA ILE A 126 5.22 -13.08 34.37
C ILE A 126 3.82 -13.29 33.76
N TYR A 127 3.29 -12.32 33.00
CA TYR A 127 1.90 -12.33 32.50
C TYR A 127 1.75 -12.43 30.97
N LEU A 128 2.82 -12.53 30.21
CA LEU A 128 2.78 -12.85 28.78
C LEU A 128 3.87 -13.86 28.45
N GLY A 129 3.53 -14.94 27.76
CA GLY A 129 4.50 -15.97 27.38
C GLY A 129 5.67 -15.37 26.59
N THR A 130 6.89 -15.80 26.88
CA THR A 130 8.15 -15.24 26.35
C THR A 130 8.42 -15.50 24.86
N LEU A 131 7.49 -16.10 24.13
CA LEU A 131 7.68 -16.57 22.77
C LEU A 131 6.81 -15.77 21.80
N ARG A 132 7.43 -14.99 20.91
CA ARG A 132 6.76 -14.43 19.73
C ARG A 132 6.51 -15.54 18.72
N ILE A 133 5.25 -15.78 18.41
CA ILE A 133 4.87 -16.49 17.19
C ILE A 133 4.86 -15.45 16.07
N ASN A 134 5.61 -15.71 14.98
CA ASN A 134 5.76 -14.88 13.78
C ASN A 134 4.64 -13.86 13.53
N CYS A 135 5.05 -12.61 13.26
CA CYS A 135 4.49 -11.39 12.63
C CYS A 135 2.99 -11.23 12.28
N THR A 136 2.17 -12.27 12.39
CA THR A 136 0.77 -12.33 11.96
C THR A 136 -0.18 -12.70 13.11
N THR A 137 0.30 -13.07 14.30
CA THR A 137 -0.55 -13.61 15.37
C THR A 137 -0.18 -13.15 16.77
N GLY A 138 -0.49 -11.89 17.12
CA GLY A 138 -0.77 -11.41 18.48
C GLY A 138 0.25 -11.68 19.60
N LEU A 139 -0.16 -11.38 20.83
CA LEU A 139 0.60 -11.64 22.04
C LEU A 139 0.36 -13.08 22.54
N THR A 140 1.41 -13.71 23.04
CA THR A 140 1.30 -15.07 23.59
C THR A 140 0.68 -15.01 24.99
N PRO A 141 -0.36 -15.82 25.29
CA PRO A 141 -0.94 -15.86 26.63
C PRO A 141 0.09 -16.26 27.70
N SER A 142 -0.09 -15.79 28.94
CA SER A 142 0.69 -16.28 30.09
C SER A 142 0.41 -17.73 30.44
N GLY A 143 -0.84 -18.16 30.26
CA GLY A 143 -1.32 -19.41 30.84
C GLY A 143 -1.69 -19.30 32.33
N MET A 144 -1.71 -18.10 32.90
CA MET A 144 -2.16 -17.86 34.28
C MET A 144 -3.66 -17.56 34.37
N GLY A 145 -4.32 -17.33 33.24
CA GLY A 145 -5.74 -17.05 33.17
C GLY A 145 -6.51 -17.99 32.24
N HIS A 146 -7.75 -17.60 31.98
CA HIS A 146 -8.62 -18.28 31.04
C HIS A 146 -8.55 -17.60 29.69
N LEU A 147 -8.20 -18.36 28.65
CA LEU A 147 -8.17 -17.84 27.29
C LEU A 147 -9.58 -17.50 26.82
N VAL A 148 -9.73 -16.28 26.34
CA VAL A 148 -10.86 -15.87 25.51
C VAL A 148 -10.43 -16.06 24.07
N VAL A 149 -11.15 -16.93 23.36
CA VAL A 149 -10.88 -17.24 21.96
C VAL A 149 -12.00 -16.72 21.07
N ASP A 150 -11.69 -16.38 19.83
CA ASP A 150 -12.71 -16.10 18.81
C ASP A 150 -13.29 -17.40 18.20
N ASP A 151 -14.16 -17.25 17.21
CA ASP A 151 -14.79 -18.39 16.50
C ASP A 151 -13.78 -19.23 15.69
N ALA A 152 -12.63 -18.64 15.34
CA ALA A 152 -11.50 -19.32 14.72
C ALA A 152 -10.59 -20.04 15.75
N LEU A 153 -10.94 -19.97 17.05
CA LEU A 153 -10.15 -20.41 18.19
C LEU A 153 -8.84 -19.61 18.38
N LEU A 154 -8.69 -18.43 17.79
CA LEU A 154 -7.52 -17.60 18.04
C LEU A 154 -7.63 -16.97 19.44
N PRO A 155 -6.56 -17.03 20.27
CA PRO A 155 -6.57 -16.36 21.57
C PRO A 155 -6.59 -14.84 21.32
N ILE A 156 -7.70 -14.20 21.69
CA ILE A 156 -7.90 -12.75 21.54
C ILE A 156 -7.82 -12.01 22.87
N GLY A 157 -7.90 -12.75 23.99
CA GLY A 157 -7.64 -12.22 25.32
C GLY A 157 -7.36 -13.32 26.34
N GLU A 158 -6.91 -12.93 27.52
CA GLU A 158 -6.72 -13.80 28.67
C GLU A 158 -7.31 -13.15 29.92
N PHE A 159 -8.29 -13.83 30.52
CA PHE A 159 -8.93 -13.37 31.74
C PHE A 159 -8.21 -13.96 32.96
N VAL A 160 -7.45 -13.12 33.66
CA VAL A 160 -6.56 -13.51 34.77
C VAL A 160 -7.16 -13.04 36.10
N GLY A 161 -7.10 -13.91 37.11
CA GLY A 161 -7.61 -13.60 38.44
C GLY A 161 -9.13 -13.42 38.47
N ARG A 162 -9.59 -12.34 39.13
CA ARG A 162 -11.04 -12.07 39.32
C ARG A 162 -11.58 -10.95 38.45
N ASN A 163 -10.71 -10.07 37.96
CA ASN A 163 -11.09 -8.77 37.44
C ASN A 163 -10.19 -8.25 36.30
N ALA A 164 -9.17 -8.99 35.84
CA ALA A 164 -8.27 -8.51 34.78
C ALA A 164 -8.47 -9.26 33.46
N LEU A 165 -8.76 -8.54 32.38
CA LEU A 165 -8.75 -9.05 31.00
C LEU A 165 -7.58 -8.42 30.24
N TYR A 166 -6.64 -9.26 29.82
CA TYR A 166 -5.54 -8.89 28.95
C TYR A 166 -5.95 -9.09 27.50
N LEU A 167 -5.82 -8.08 26.65
CA LEU A 167 -5.99 -8.24 25.21
C LEU A 167 -4.72 -8.83 24.60
N LEU A 168 -4.91 -9.86 23.77
CA LEU A 168 -3.80 -10.56 23.08
C LEU A 168 -3.72 -10.20 21.59
N VAL A 169 -4.50 -9.22 21.15
CA VAL A 169 -4.47 -8.69 19.78
C VAL A 169 -3.58 -7.46 19.70
N ASP A 170 -2.74 -7.39 18.68
CA ASP A 170 -1.83 -6.25 18.47
C ASP A 170 -2.60 -4.96 18.12
N ASP A 171 -3.68 -5.11 17.35
CA ASP A 171 -4.53 -4.01 16.90
C ASP A 171 -6.01 -4.35 17.05
N LEU A 172 -6.79 -3.35 17.46
CA LEU A 172 -8.25 -3.38 17.34
C LEU A 172 -8.65 -3.11 15.88
N PRO A 173 -9.81 -3.62 15.42
CA PRO A 173 -10.32 -3.29 14.09
C PRO A 173 -10.35 -1.78 13.83
N SER A 174 -9.92 -1.35 12.64
CA SER A 174 -9.80 0.08 12.31
C SER A 174 -11.15 0.80 12.23
N LYS A 175 -12.23 0.07 11.95
CA LYS A 175 -13.59 0.61 11.96
C LYS A 175 -14.19 0.51 13.36
N ALA A 176 -14.67 1.64 13.87
CA ALA A 176 -15.26 1.73 15.22
C ALA A 176 -16.41 0.73 15.47
N GLY A 177 -17.24 0.44 14.45
CA GLY A 177 -18.31 -0.55 14.56
C GLY A 177 -17.79 -1.97 14.80
N GLU A 178 -16.82 -2.41 14.00
CA GLU A 178 -16.18 -3.73 14.12
C GLU A 178 -15.44 -3.86 15.45
N ALA A 179 -14.72 -2.81 15.88
CA ALA A 179 -14.02 -2.81 17.16
C ALA A 179 -14.98 -2.87 18.36
N ARG A 180 -16.16 -2.25 18.25
CA ARG A 180 -17.22 -2.31 19.26
C ARG A 180 -17.78 -3.72 19.36
N GLU A 181 -18.09 -4.36 18.24
CA GLU A 181 -18.60 -5.73 18.21
C GLU A 181 -17.59 -6.72 18.78
N PHE A 182 -16.31 -6.56 18.43
CA PHE A 182 -15.21 -7.34 18.99
C PHE A 182 -15.11 -7.21 20.52
N LEU A 183 -15.10 -5.98 21.04
CA LEU A 183 -15.06 -5.75 22.49
C LEU A 183 -16.32 -6.27 23.19
N HIS A 184 -17.49 -6.12 22.58
CA HIS A 184 -18.74 -6.63 23.13
C HIS A 184 -18.73 -8.16 23.22
N TYR A 185 -18.19 -8.84 22.19
CA TYR A 185 -17.95 -10.28 22.23
C TYR A 185 -17.04 -10.67 23.40
N LEU A 186 -15.88 -10.01 23.53
CA LEU A 186 -14.93 -10.25 24.63
C LEU A 186 -15.59 -10.11 26.01
N PHE A 187 -16.31 -9.01 26.25
CA PHE A 187 -16.99 -8.80 27.54
C PHE A 187 -18.06 -9.84 27.83
N ARG A 188 -18.79 -10.31 26.81
CA ARG A 188 -19.76 -11.41 26.98
C ARG A 188 -19.08 -12.72 27.37
N GLN A 189 -17.95 -13.04 26.76
CA GLN A 189 -17.17 -14.23 27.12
C GLN A 189 -16.66 -14.14 28.56
N VAL A 190 -16.12 -12.99 28.97
CA VAL A 190 -15.68 -12.76 30.35
C VAL A 190 -16.84 -12.88 31.34
N LEU A 191 -18.03 -12.36 31.02
CA LEU A 191 -19.20 -12.52 31.89
C LEU A 191 -19.60 -13.98 32.07
N ALA A 192 -19.59 -14.76 30.98
CA ALA A 192 -19.87 -16.19 31.05
C ALA A 192 -18.84 -16.91 31.92
N LEU A 193 -17.55 -16.60 31.75
CA LEU A 193 -16.48 -17.17 32.57
C LEU A 193 -16.67 -16.83 34.04
N ARG A 194 -17.03 -15.59 34.40
CA ARG A 194 -17.21 -15.21 35.81
C ARG A 194 -18.30 -15.96 36.54
N GLY A 195 -19.37 -16.34 35.86
CA GLY A 195 -20.46 -17.13 36.44
C GLY A 195 -20.14 -18.61 36.65
N THR A 196 -19.04 -19.10 36.09
CA THR A 196 -18.64 -20.52 36.19
C THR A 196 -17.66 -20.74 37.34
N SER A 197 -17.72 -21.92 37.96
CA SER A 197 -16.80 -22.34 39.01
C SER A 197 -15.38 -22.55 38.46
N THR A 198 -14.36 -22.46 39.31
CA THR A 198 -12.96 -22.65 38.90
C THR A 198 -12.73 -23.99 38.18
N GLU A 199 -13.42 -25.05 38.61
CA GLU A 199 -13.30 -26.38 38.02
C GLU A 199 -13.95 -26.48 36.64
N GLU A 200 -15.12 -25.85 36.44
CA GLU A 200 -15.75 -25.77 35.12
C GLU A 200 -14.89 -24.99 34.13
N ARG A 201 -14.28 -23.88 34.58
CA ARG A 201 -13.38 -23.10 33.74
C ARG A 201 -12.14 -23.90 33.32
N ARG A 202 -11.59 -24.72 34.23
CA ARG A 202 -10.47 -25.62 33.93
C ARG A 202 -10.85 -26.62 32.84
N LYS A 203 -12.01 -27.27 32.98
CA LYS A 203 -12.53 -28.21 31.97
C LYS A 203 -12.77 -27.55 30.62
N LEU A 204 -13.35 -26.35 30.60
CA LEU A 204 -13.57 -25.59 29.36
C LEU A 204 -12.24 -25.26 28.68
N SER A 205 -11.23 -24.84 29.45
CA SER A 205 -9.89 -24.55 28.93
C SER A 205 -9.21 -25.81 28.36
N GLU A 206 -9.29 -26.95 29.06
CA GLU A 206 -8.76 -28.23 28.58
C GLU A 206 -9.43 -28.68 27.28
N GLN A 207 -10.76 -28.53 27.16
CA GLN A 207 -11.50 -28.83 25.93
C GLN A 207 -11.06 -27.94 24.77
N LEU A 208 -10.92 -26.63 24.99
CA LEU A 208 -10.45 -25.70 23.95
C LEU A 208 -9.01 -26.02 23.51
N VAL A 209 -8.13 -26.42 24.42
CA VAL A 209 -6.77 -26.86 24.09
C VAL A 209 -6.79 -28.13 23.24
N LEU A 210 -7.67 -29.09 23.55
CA LEU A 210 -7.83 -30.30 22.75
C LEU A 210 -8.38 -29.99 21.35
N GLU A 211 -9.38 -29.13 21.24
CA GLU A 211 -9.96 -28.73 19.96
C GLU A 211 -8.94 -27.97 19.10
N LYS A 212 -8.16 -27.06 19.71
CA LYS A 212 -7.03 -26.39 19.08
C LYS A 212 -6.01 -27.37 18.54
N ARG A 213 -5.56 -28.33 19.36
CA ARG A 213 -4.62 -29.38 18.90
C ARG A 213 -5.19 -30.16 17.72
N GLY A 214 -6.50 -30.42 17.70
CA GLY A 214 -7.20 -31.04 16.58
C GLY A 214 -7.21 -30.20 15.29
N ARG A 215 -7.48 -28.89 15.38
CA ARG A 215 -7.44 -27.98 14.22
C ARG A 215 -6.01 -27.71 13.75
N SER A 216 -5.07 -27.47 14.65
CA SER A 216 -3.66 -27.27 14.31
C SER A 216 -3.06 -28.49 13.60
N ARG A 217 -3.45 -29.72 13.99
CA ARG A 217 -3.03 -30.93 13.26
C ARG A 217 -3.59 -31.00 11.84
N ARG A 218 -4.85 -30.57 11.64
CA ARG A 218 -5.48 -30.48 10.30
C ARG A 218 -4.82 -29.39 9.45
N ALA A 219 -4.66 -28.20 10.02
CA ALA A 219 -3.99 -27.07 9.38
C ALA A 219 -2.52 -27.36 9.06
N LEU A 220 -1.79 -28.07 9.93
CA LEU A 220 -0.42 -28.50 9.63
C LEU A 220 -0.39 -29.46 8.43
N GLY A 221 -1.38 -30.36 8.31
CA GLY A 221 -1.57 -31.21 7.15
C GLY A 221 -1.77 -30.41 5.85
N GLU A 222 -2.63 -29.39 5.89
CA GLU A 222 -2.88 -28.47 4.77
C GLU A 222 -1.63 -27.62 4.43
N VAL A 223 -0.95 -27.07 5.43
CA VAL A 223 0.28 -26.28 5.24
C VAL A 223 1.43 -27.12 4.69
N THR A 224 1.52 -28.41 5.05
CA THR A 224 2.49 -29.32 4.42
C THR A 224 2.15 -29.65 2.97
N ALA A 225 0.86 -29.73 2.62
CA ALA A 225 0.42 -29.87 1.24
C ALA A 225 0.76 -28.60 0.43
N ASP A 226 0.50 -27.42 0.99
CA ASP A 226 0.86 -26.13 0.38
C ASP A 226 2.38 -25.94 0.24
N ARG A 227 3.17 -26.35 1.23
CA ARG A 227 4.63 -26.27 1.12
C ARG A 227 5.19 -27.19 0.03
N THR A 228 4.55 -28.34 -0.17
CA THR A 228 4.91 -29.27 -1.25
C THR A 228 4.51 -28.71 -2.61
N LEU A 229 3.31 -28.11 -2.70
CA LEU A 229 2.85 -27.39 -3.88
C LEU A 229 3.75 -26.19 -4.22
N MET A 230 4.13 -25.38 -3.23
CA MET A 230 5.02 -24.23 -3.42
C MET A 230 6.43 -24.64 -3.83
N LYS A 231 6.95 -25.77 -3.34
CA LYS A 231 8.20 -26.36 -3.83
C LYS A 231 8.07 -26.80 -5.30
N ALA A 232 6.96 -27.46 -5.67
CA ALA A 232 6.70 -27.87 -7.04
C ALA A 232 6.55 -26.66 -7.99
N LEU A 233 5.85 -25.60 -7.55
CA LEU A 233 5.73 -24.34 -8.28
C LEU A 233 7.08 -23.66 -8.45
N ALA A 234 7.91 -23.59 -7.40
CA ALA A 234 9.25 -23.01 -7.48
C ALA A 234 10.17 -23.80 -8.43
N GLN A 235 10.09 -25.14 -8.42
CA GLN A 235 10.79 -26.00 -9.38
C GLN A 235 10.30 -25.75 -10.81
N THR A 236 8.99 -25.61 -11.01
CA THR A 236 8.40 -25.34 -12.33
C THR A 236 8.82 -23.96 -12.85
N ASP A 237 8.81 -22.93 -12.01
CA ASP A 237 9.29 -21.58 -12.34
C ASP A 237 10.78 -21.59 -12.71
N HIS A 238 11.60 -22.33 -11.94
CA HIS A 238 13.02 -22.52 -12.28
C HIS A 238 13.20 -23.20 -13.65
N MET A 239 12.43 -24.26 -13.94
CA MET A 239 12.48 -24.94 -15.24
C MET A 239 12.06 -24.01 -16.38
N LEU A 240 11.01 -23.20 -16.19
CA LEU A 240 10.56 -22.22 -17.18
C LEU A 240 11.61 -21.14 -17.43
N LYS A 241 12.25 -20.60 -16.38
CA LYS A 241 13.34 -19.62 -16.51
C LYS A 241 14.53 -20.21 -17.27
N THR A 242 14.92 -21.44 -16.93
CA THR A 242 16.04 -22.13 -17.58
C THR A 242 15.71 -22.43 -19.05
N GLY A 243 14.49 -22.91 -19.33
CA GLY A 243 14.02 -23.17 -20.69
C GLY A 243 13.94 -21.90 -21.53
N ARG A 244 13.50 -20.78 -20.95
CA ARG A 244 13.48 -19.48 -21.63
C ARG A 244 14.89 -18.98 -21.96
N ALA A 245 15.83 -19.08 -21.03
CA ALA A 245 17.23 -18.71 -21.28
C ALA A 245 17.86 -19.58 -22.39
N ALA A 246 17.56 -20.88 -22.41
CA ALA A 246 18.01 -21.77 -23.48
C ALA A 246 17.37 -21.41 -24.83
N LEU A 247 16.07 -21.09 -24.86
CA LEU A 247 15.37 -20.66 -26.06
C LEU A 247 15.93 -19.33 -26.60
N ASP A 248 16.16 -18.34 -25.73
CA ASP A 248 16.75 -17.05 -26.11
C ASP A 248 18.16 -17.24 -26.68
N LYS A 249 18.95 -18.17 -26.10
CA LYS A 249 20.25 -18.57 -26.63
C LYS A 249 20.13 -19.20 -28.02
N SER A 250 19.23 -20.16 -28.23
CA SER A 250 19.02 -20.77 -29.54
C SER A 250 18.49 -19.77 -30.58
N ILE A 251 17.63 -18.83 -30.20
CA ILE A 251 17.18 -17.75 -31.08
C ILE A 251 18.38 -16.87 -31.48
N HIS A 252 19.28 -16.56 -30.55
CA HIS A 252 20.49 -15.81 -30.83
C HIS A 252 21.44 -16.60 -31.77
N GLU A 253 21.62 -17.89 -31.55
CA GLU A 253 22.40 -18.79 -32.42
C GLU A 253 21.80 -18.87 -33.84
N ILE A 254 20.47 -18.97 -33.97
CA ILE A 254 19.80 -18.96 -35.27
C ILE A 254 19.98 -17.60 -35.96
N ARG A 255 19.85 -16.48 -35.23
CA ARG A 255 20.06 -15.14 -35.80
C ARG A 255 21.50 -14.93 -36.26
N THR A 256 22.48 -15.39 -35.48
CA THR A 256 23.89 -15.30 -35.84
C THR A 256 24.23 -16.19 -37.03
N ALA A 257 23.78 -17.43 -37.05
CA ALA A 257 23.92 -18.34 -38.18
C ALA A 257 23.24 -17.78 -39.46
N ARG A 258 22.04 -17.20 -39.33
CA ARG A 258 21.35 -16.55 -40.45
C ARG A 258 22.11 -15.34 -40.96
N ALA A 259 22.65 -14.50 -40.08
CA ALA A 259 23.49 -13.36 -40.48
C ALA A 259 24.81 -13.82 -41.14
N GLU A 260 25.35 -14.97 -40.77
CA GLU A 260 26.52 -15.58 -41.42
C GLU A 260 26.19 -16.15 -42.80
N VAL A 261 25.04 -16.81 -42.95
CA VAL A 261 24.53 -17.26 -44.25
C VAL A 261 24.27 -16.07 -45.16
N GLU A 262 23.57 -15.04 -44.66
CA GLU A 262 23.34 -13.80 -45.39
C GLU A 262 24.66 -13.11 -45.75
N ARG A 263 25.67 -13.07 -44.87
CA ARG A 263 27.01 -12.55 -45.20
C ARG A 263 27.76 -13.41 -46.23
N GLY A 264 27.63 -14.73 -46.17
CA GLY A 264 28.25 -15.66 -47.11
C GLY A 264 27.62 -15.59 -48.50
N GLU A 265 26.30 -15.53 -48.58
CA GLU A 265 25.54 -15.36 -49.83
C GLU A 265 25.74 -13.96 -50.43
N CYS A 266 25.92 -12.93 -49.58
CA CYS A 266 26.28 -11.57 -49.95
C CYS A 266 27.73 -11.46 -50.50
N LEU A 267 28.61 -12.44 -50.27
CA LEU A 267 29.96 -12.43 -50.84
C LEU A 267 30.08 -13.17 -52.17
N THR A 268 29.09 -13.99 -52.56
CA THR A 268 29.21 -14.84 -53.76
C THR A 268 28.51 -14.30 -55.00
N THR A 269 27.56 -13.37 -54.89
CA THR A 269 26.97 -12.65 -56.04
C THR A 269 26.09 -11.51 -55.50
N ILE A 270 26.67 -10.39 -55.07
CA ILE A 270 25.93 -9.13 -55.19
C ILE A 270 26.24 -8.63 -56.59
N ASP A 271 25.30 -8.83 -57.49
CA ASP A 271 25.26 -8.11 -58.75
C ASP A 271 25.28 -6.61 -58.40
N GLN A 272 26.20 -5.84 -58.97
CA GLN A 272 26.33 -4.41 -58.65
C GLN A 272 25.01 -3.65 -58.86
N GLY A 273 24.16 -4.15 -59.78
CA GLY A 273 22.81 -3.63 -59.99
C GLY A 273 21.87 -3.75 -58.78
N ASP A 274 21.98 -4.81 -57.97
CA ASP A 274 21.13 -5.00 -56.78
C ASP A 274 21.51 -4.06 -55.64
N LEU A 275 22.79 -3.70 -55.54
CA LEU A 275 23.29 -2.72 -54.57
C LEU A 275 22.81 -1.32 -54.94
N GLU A 276 22.98 -0.92 -56.20
CA GLU A 276 22.51 0.37 -56.71
C GLU A 276 20.99 0.51 -56.59
N GLN A 277 20.22 -0.54 -56.88
CA GLN A 277 18.78 -0.53 -56.73
C GLN A 277 18.34 -0.41 -55.26
N ARG A 278 19.03 -1.07 -54.33
CA ARG A 278 18.74 -0.94 -52.88
C ARG A 278 19.10 0.42 -52.32
N GLU A 279 20.18 1.04 -52.81
CA GLU A 279 20.55 2.41 -52.46
C GLU A 279 19.51 3.39 -53.01
N GLN A 280 19.06 3.22 -54.25
CA GLN A 280 17.99 4.03 -54.85
C GLN A 280 16.66 3.91 -54.10
N GLU A 281 16.25 2.69 -53.73
CA GLU A 281 15.05 2.46 -52.91
C GLU A 281 15.16 3.14 -51.54
N SER A 282 16.35 3.11 -50.93
CA SER A 282 16.59 3.75 -49.63
C SER A 282 16.54 5.28 -49.73
N LEU A 283 17.08 5.86 -50.79
CA LEU A 283 17.01 7.30 -51.07
C LEU A 283 15.56 7.76 -51.29
N HIS A 284 14.77 6.99 -52.04
CA HIS A 284 13.37 7.29 -52.30
C HIS A 284 12.52 7.38 -51.03
N ASP A 285 12.76 6.49 -50.07
CA ASP A 285 12.04 6.55 -48.79
C ASP A 285 12.51 7.71 -47.90
N VAL A 286 13.79 8.07 -47.93
CA VAL A 286 14.31 9.26 -47.24
C VAL A 286 13.65 10.53 -47.77
N GLU A 287 13.50 10.66 -49.09
CA GLU A 287 12.82 11.79 -49.72
C GLU A 287 11.35 11.88 -49.28
N LYS A 288 10.60 10.78 -49.35
CA LYS A 288 9.20 10.72 -48.88
C LYS A 288 9.02 11.04 -47.40
N ILE A 289 10.00 10.69 -46.56
CA ILE A 289 9.97 11.07 -45.15
C ILE A 289 10.18 12.57 -45.00
N GLY A 290 11.09 13.15 -45.78
CA GLY A 290 11.30 14.61 -45.84
C GLY A 290 10.08 15.40 -46.31
N GLU A 291 9.19 14.79 -47.09
CA GLU A 291 7.92 15.39 -47.51
C GLU A 291 6.84 15.43 -46.40
N LEU A 292 7.06 14.76 -45.26
CA LEU A 292 6.09 14.78 -44.16
C LEU A 292 6.05 16.18 -43.52
N PRO A 293 4.87 16.78 -43.29
CA PRO A 293 4.76 18.17 -42.86
C PRO A 293 5.31 18.42 -41.45
N GLN A 294 5.48 17.38 -40.63
CA GLN A 294 6.09 17.47 -39.31
C GLN A 294 7.61 17.26 -39.33
N VAL A 295 8.19 16.85 -40.45
CA VAL A 295 9.62 16.53 -40.57
C VAL A 295 10.36 17.74 -41.10
N GLU A 296 11.38 18.17 -40.37
CA GLU A 296 12.27 19.26 -40.78
C GLU A 296 13.39 18.73 -41.68
N ARG A 297 13.99 17.60 -41.31
CA ARG A 297 15.07 16.95 -42.07
C ARG A 297 15.25 15.49 -41.66
N VAL A 298 15.89 14.73 -42.54
CA VAL A 298 16.19 13.31 -42.35
C VAL A 298 17.67 13.07 -42.60
N GLU A 299 18.32 12.32 -41.71
CA GLU A 299 19.69 11.83 -41.90
C GLU A 299 19.68 10.30 -41.84
N THR A 300 20.54 9.67 -42.62
CA THR A 300 20.71 8.21 -42.59
C THR A 300 22.14 7.87 -42.18
N THR A 301 22.27 6.93 -41.27
CA THR A 301 23.55 6.34 -40.85
C THR A 301 23.55 4.85 -41.19
N ALA A 302 24.68 4.17 -40.97
CA ALA A 302 24.77 2.73 -41.21
C ALA A 302 23.77 1.89 -40.41
N THR A 303 23.34 2.37 -39.24
CA THR A 303 22.50 1.60 -38.30
C THR A 303 21.17 2.26 -37.96
N HIS A 304 21.03 3.56 -38.24
CA HIS A 304 19.85 4.33 -37.86
C HIS A 304 19.40 5.30 -38.95
N LEU A 305 18.09 5.47 -39.04
CA LEU A 305 17.43 6.61 -39.67
C LEU A 305 17.12 7.66 -38.59
N LEU A 306 17.62 8.88 -38.76
CA LEU A 306 17.45 9.99 -37.83
C LEU A 306 16.46 10.99 -38.42
N VAL A 307 15.28 11.11 -37.82
CA VAL A 307 14.23 12.02 -38.26
C VAL A 307 14.15 13.21 -37.30
N TYR A 308 14.36 14.41 -37.81
CA TYR A 308 14.26 15.64 -37.04
C TYR A 308 12.93 16.31 -37.34
N THR A 309 12.17 16.66 -36.31
CA THR A 309 10.82 17.21 -36.46
C THR A 309 10.77 18.70 -36.24
N HIS A 310 9.82 19.36 -36.90
CA HIS A 310 9.28 20.63 -36.43
C HIS A 310 8.66 20.48 -35.03
N PRO A 311 8.35 21.60 -34.32
CA PRO A 311 7.72 21.51 -33.01
C PRO A 311 6.41 20.71 -33.07
N LEU A 312 6.34 19.65 -32.28
CA LEU A 312 5.16 18.81 -32.18
C LEU A 312 4.24 19.33 -31.08
N THR A 313 2.95 19.05 -31.21
CA THR A 313 1.95 19.44 -30.22
C THR A 313 1.09 18.26 -29.83
N CYS A 314 0.53 18.31 -28.63
CA CYS A 314 -0.41 17.31 -28.18
C CYS A 314 -1.54 17.93 -27.37
N ARG A 315 -2.67 17.24 -27.30
CA ARG A 315 -3.87 17.76 -26.64
C ARG A 315 -3.95 17.26 -25.20
N ALA A 316 -4.03 18.17 -24.24
CA ALA A 316 -4.24 17.84 -22.83
C ALA A 316 -5.72 17.53 -22.53
N LEU A 317 -6.02 17.07 -21.30
CA LEU A 317 -7.37 16.70 -20.89
C LEU A 317 -8.35 17.89 -20.90
N ASP A 318 -7.85 19.10 -20.62
CA ASP A 318 -8.58 20.36 -20.67
C ASP A 318 -8.85 20.86 -22.11
N GLY A 319 -8.40 20.11 -23.12
CA GLY A 319 -8.53 20.44 -24.53
C GLY A 319 -7.45 21.40 -25.05
N SER A 320 -6.59 21.95 -24.19
CA SER A 320 -5.49 22.84 -24.59
C SER A 320 -4.46 22.09 -25.43
N LEU A 321 -3.89 22.78 -26.43
CA LEU A 321 -2.73 22.30 -27.17
C LEU A 321 -1.45 22.67 -26.41
N ARG A 322 -0.60 21.66 -26.22
CA ARG A 322 0.65 21.76 -25.48
C ARG A 322 1.82 21.56 -26.43
N ASP A 323 2.76 22.50 -26.41
CA ASP A 323 4.01 22.41 -27.17
C ASP A 323 4.91 21.37 -26.50
N ILE A 324 5.10 20.23 -27.16
CA ILE A 324 6.01 19.19 -26.69
C ILE A 324 7.41 19.32 -27.30
N GLY A 325 7.67 20.33 -28.13
CA GLY A 325 8.99 20.62 -28.70
C GLY A 325 9.33 19.82 -29.95
N ARG A 326 10.55 20.02 -30.44
CA ARG A 326 11.18 19.33 -31.56
C ARG A 326 11.85 18.05 -31.10
N PHE A 327 11.81 17.02 -31.95
CA PHE A 327 12.40 15.72 -31.63
C PHE A 327 13.42 15.30 -32.67
N ARG A 328 14.48 14.63 -32.20
CA ARG A 328 15.25 13.66 -32.98
C ARG A 328 14.70 12.27 -32.69
N ILE A 329 14.05 11.67 -33.67
CA ILE A 329 13.55 10.31 -33.63
C ILE A 329 14.59 9.41 -34.29
N GLU A 330 15.09 8.42 -33.54
CA GLU A 330 16.06 7.45 -34.03
C GLU A 330 15.35 6.14 -34.30
N VAL A 331 15.39 5.67 -35.56
CA VAL A 331 14.83 4.38 -35.96
C VAL A 331 15.96 3.43 -36.29
N ALA A 332 16.12 2.36 -35.51
CA ALA A 332 17.12 1.33 -35.74
C ALA A 332 16.74 0.48 -36.96
N LEU A 333 17.59 0.45 -38.00
CA LEU A 333 17.29 -0.19 -39.28
C LEU A 333 17.18 -1.72 -39.18
N ASP A 334 17.74 -2.31 -38.12
CA ASP A 334 17.67 -3.74 -37.81
C ASP A 334 16.50 -4.11 -36.87
N GLY A 335 15.73 -3.12 -36.41
CA GLY A 335 14.63 -3.29 -35.46
C GLY A 335 15.09 -3.68 -34.04
N SER A 336 16.38 -3.54 -33.71
CA SER A 336 16.91 -3.86 -32.38
C SER A 336 16.51 -2.80 -31.33
N ASP A 337 16.67 -3.16 -30.06
CA ASP A 337 16.55 -2.27 -28.90
C ASP A 337 15.26 -1.43 -28.79
N GLY A 338 14.11 -2.03 -29.14
CA GLY A 338 12.82 -1.34 -29.13
C GLY A 338 12.56 -0.49 -30.37
N ALA A 339 13.46 -0.55 -31.36
CA ALA A 339 13.41 0.00 -32.71
C ALA A 339 13.34 1.53 -32.83
N ILE A 340 12.75 2.24 -31.86
CA ILE A 340 12.58 3.70 -31.91
C ILE A 340 12.98 4.33 -30.58
N ARG A 341 13.69 5.46 -30.67
CA ARG A 341 13.95 6.36 -29.55
C ARG A 341 13.57 7.80 -29.92
N TRP A 342 13.10 8.56 -28.94
CA TRP A 342 12.72 9.97 -29.10
C TRP A 342 13.54 10.85 -28.17
N PHE A 343 14.23 11.83 -28.74
CA PHE A 343 15.01 12.81 -27.99
C PHE A 343 14.48 14.21 -28.24
N ASN A 344 13.93 14.85 -27.21
CA ASN A 344 13.48 16.23 -27.28
C ASN A 344 14.70 17.16 -27.35
N LEU A 345 14.70 18.02 -28.37
CA LEU A 345 15.79 18.94 -28.68
C LEU A 345 15.61 20.31 -28.02
N ASP A 346 14.39 20.63 -27.57
CA ASP A 346 14.07 21.94 -26.99
C ASP A 346 14.09 21.91 -25.47
N ARG A 347 13.54 20.85 -24.85
CA ARG A 347 13.37 20.79 -23.40
C ARG A 347 13.20 19.38 -22.86
N ARG A 348 13.43 19.22 -21.56
CA ARG A 348 13.01 18.06 -20.78
C ARG A 348 12.21 18.55 -19.60
N VAL A 349 11.25 17.73 -19.16
CA VAL A 349 10.33 18.11 -18.09
C VAL A 349 10.40 17.08 -16.98
N GLU A 350 10.36 17.56 -15.74
CA GLU A 350 10.15 16.71 -14.58
C GLU A 350 8.76 16.10 -14.70
N GLY A 351 8.63 14.79 -14.88
CA GLY A 351 7.35 14.10 -14.99
C GLY A 351 7.15 13.11 -13.85
N LEU A 352 6.69 11.91 -14.19
CA LEU A 352 6.73 10.76 -13.28
C LEU A 352 8.19 10.34 -12.98
N THR A 353 9.06 10.49 -13.99
CA THR A 353 10.51 10.36 -13.85
C THR A 353 11.17 11.71 -14.15
N PRO A 354 12.33 12.02 -13.57
CA PRO A 354 13.07 13.24 -13.90
C PRO A 354 13.49 13.26 -15.38
N LEU A 355 13.61 14.45 -15.98
CA LEU A 355 14.17 14.62 -17.33
C LEU A 355 13.45 13.85 -18.46
N MET A 356 12.13 13.76 -18.44
CA MET A 356 11.35 13.14 -19.53
C MET A 356 11.38 13.98 -20.82
N HIS A 357 11.44 13.32 -21.98
CA HIS A 357 11.45 13.99 -23.29
C HIS A 357 10.04 14.38 -23.76
N ALA A 358 9.02 13.64 -23.35
CA ALA A 358 7.60 13.87 -23.67
C ALA A 358 6.74 13.06 -22.69
N PRO A 359 5.39 13.22 -22.67
CA PRO A 359 4.54 12.21 -22.07
C PRO A 359 4.91 10.82 -22.59
N HIS A 360 5.05 9.86 -21.68
CA HIS A 360 5.43 8.47 -22.01
C HIS A 360 6.81 8.25 -22.62
N ILE A 361 7.66 9.26 -22.76
CA ILE A 361 9.04 9.08 -23.23
C ILE A 361 10.02 9.32 -22.07
N LEU A 362 10.72 8.24 -21.70
CA LEU A 362 11.68 8.18 -20.60
C LEU A 362 12.98 8.92 -20.92
N PRO A 363 13.86 9.18 -19.93
CA PRO A 363 15.08 9.96 -20.13
C PRO A 363 16.07 9.39 -21.15
N ASP A 364 16.04 8.07 -21.36
CA ASP A 364 16.84 7.33 -22.34
C ASP A 364 16.24 7.36 -23.76
N GLY A 365 15.10 8.05 -23.93
CA GLY A 365 14.39 8.17 -25.19
C GLY A 365 13.45 7.01 -25.49
N ARG A 366 13.34 6.00 -24.62
CA ARG A 366 12.44 4.87 -24.82
C ARG A 366 11.00 5.23 -24.44
N SER A 367 10.03 4.61 -25.13
CA SER A 367 8.63 4.68 -24.73
C SER A 367 8.39 3.82 -23.49
N PHE A 368 7.66 4.36 -22.50
CA PHE A 368 7.27 3.60 -21.31
C PHE A 368 6.29 2.46 -21.64
N SER A 369 5.44 2.64 -22.66
CA SER A 369 4.49 1.63 -23.12
C SER A 369 5.09 0.76 -24.23
N GLY A 370 5.00 -0.57 -24.07
CA GLY A 370 5.52 -1.54 -25.03
C GLY A 370 4.69 -1.71 -26.30
N ALA A 371 3.53 -1.08 -26.45
CA ALA A 371 2.66 -1.33 -27.60
C ALA A 371 3.27 -0.88 -28.94
N ILE A 372 4.06 0.19 -28.97
CA ILE A 372 4.76 0.59 -30.20
C ILE A 372 5.89 -0.39 -30.56
N SER A 373 6.53 -1.00 -29.55
CA SER A 373 7.63 -1.96 -29.75
C SER A 373 7.20 -3.26 -30.43
N THR A 374 5.90 -3.60 -30.44
CA THR A 374 5.40 -4.79 -31.14
C THR A 374 4.95 -4.51 -32.58
N VAL A 375 4.61 -3.26 -32.90
CA VAL A 375 4.08 -2.87 -34.22
C VAL A 375 5.20 -2.44 -35.17
N VAL A 376 6.25 -1.83 -34.66
CA VAL A 376 7.33 -1.24 -35.47
C VAL A 376 8.23 -2.29 -36.14
N PRO A 377 8.70 -3.38 -35.47
CA PRO A 377 9.64 -4.31 -36.09
C PRO A 377 9.14 -4.95 -37.40
N PRO A 378 7.86 -5.37 -37.51
CA PRO A 378 7.32 -5.85 -38.79
C PRO A 378 7.36 -4.82 -39.93
N LEU A 379 7.20 -3.53 -39.63
CA LEU A 379 7.26 -2.46 -40.64
C LEU A 379 8.70 -2.23 -41.11
N ILE A 380 9.67 -2.27 -40.19
CA ILE A 380 11.10 -2.20 -40.51
C ILE A 380 11.52 -3.39 -41.37
N GLY A 381 11.07 -4.61 -41.04
CA GLY A 381 11.36 -5.80 -41.84
C GLY A 381 10.80 -5.73 -43.27
N LYS A 382 9.74 -4.95 -43.50
CA LYS A 382 9.18 -4.65 -44.82
C LYS A 382 9.75 -3.39 -45.48
N LYS A 383 10.73 -2.73 -44.83
CA LYS A 383 11.29 -1.43 -45.22
C LYS A 383 10.25 -0.31 -45.36
N GLU A 384 9.16 -0.36 -44.60
CA GLU A 384 8.10 0.66 -44.64
C GLU A 384 8.46 1.89 -43.77
N TYR A 385 9.63 2.50 -43.97
CA TYR A 385 10.18 3.54 -43.08
C TYR A 385 9.33 4.82 -43.01
N VAL A 386 8.63 5.15 -44.10
CA VAL A 386 7.64 6.23 -44.11
C VAL A 386 6.52 5.96 -43.10
N GLN A 387 6.04 4.72 -43.01
CA GLN A 387 4.97 4.33 -42.07
C GLN A 387 5.49 4.30 -40.63
N VAL A 388 6.72 3.81 -40.43
CA VAL A 388 7.39 3.83 -39.12
C VAL A 388 7.48 5.27 -38.61
N THR A 389 7.92 6.20 -39.45
CA THR A 389 8.06 7.62 -39.09
C THR A 389 6.71 8.25 -38.76
N LYS A 390 5.68 8.04 -39.60
CA LYS A 390 4.31 8.52 -39.34
C LYS A 390 3.76 7.98 -38.02
N LEU A 391 4.00 6.70 -37.74
CA LEU A 391 3.56 6.06 -36.51
C LEU A 391 4.30 6.65 -35.30
N ALA A 392 5.61 6.86 -35.39
CA ALA A 392 6.43 7.42 -34.32
C ALA A 392 6.00 8.84 -33.92
N ILE A 393 5.73 9.70 -34.91
CA ILE A 393 5.23 11.06 -34.71
C ILE A 393 3.83 11.01 -34.11
N ARG A 394 2.92 10.23 -34.70
CA ARG A 394 1.55 10.10 -34.21
C ARG A 394 1.48 9.55 -32.78
N TRP A 395 2.39 8.66 -32.41
CA TRP A 395 2.45 8.06 -31.08
C TRP A 395 2.78 9.08 -30.01
N ILE A 396 3.77 9.95 -30.24
CA ILE A 396 4.15 10.98 -29.27
C ILE A 396 3.11 12.12 -29.19
N GLU A 397 2.39 12.39 -30.29
CA GLU A 397 1.28 13.36 -30.31
C GLU A 397 -0.01 12.80 -29.65
N LYS A 398 -0.24 11.48 -29.74
CA LYS A 398 -1.44 10.81 -29.22
C LYS A 398 -1.11 9.91 -28.04
N PHE A 399 -1.12 10.48 -26.85
CA PHE A 399 -1.06 9.76 -25.59
C PHE A 399 -2.40 9.84 -24.84
N ASN A 400 -2.57 9.01 -23.81
CA ASN A 400 -3.73 9.06 -22.93
C ASN A 400 -3.46 10.00 -21.74
N PRO A 401 -4.06 11.20 -21.67
CA PRO A 401 -3.82 12.12 -20.55
C PRO A 401 -4.42 11.68 -19.23
N ARG A 402 -5.22 10.60 -19.21
CA ARG A 402 -5.83 10.05 -18.00
C ARG A 402 -4.95 9.04 -17.27
N ASP A 403 -3.91 8.53 -17.92
CA ASP A 403 -2.98 7.61 -17.26
C ASP A 403 -1.92 8.39 -16.42
N PRO A 404 -1.25 7.73 -15.46
CA PRO A 404 -0.31 8.40 -14.58
C PRO A 404 0.85 9.12 -15.28
N LEU A 405 1.27 8.69 -16.47
CA LEU A 405 2.36 9.30 -17.23
C LEU A 405 1.89 10.47 -18.09
N GLY A 406 0.70 10.33 -18.68
CA GLY A 406 0.06 11.33 -19.51
C GLY A 406 -0.45 12.52 -18.70
N ALA A 407 -0.85 12.33 -17.44
CA ALA A 407 -1.31 13.41 -16.57
C ALA A 407 -0.28 14.57 -16.44
N TYR A 408 1.01 14.27 -16.60
CA TYR A 408 2.09 15.24 -16.55
C TYR A 408 2.15 16.18 -17.76
N ILE A 409 1.34 15.97 -18.80
CA ILE A 409 1.31 16.88 -19.96
C ILE A 409 1.05 18.35 -19.59
N THR A 410 0.38 18.58 -18.46
CA THR A 410 0.12 19.92 -17.91
C THR A 410 1.39 20.72 -17.62
N ARG A 411 2.54 20.06 -17.51
CA ARG A 411 3.86 20.68 -17.31
C ARG A 411 4.50 21.20 -18.60
N TRP A 412 3.95 20.87 -19.77
CA TRP A 412 4.41 21.44 -21.04
C TRP A 412 3.70 22.78 -21.32
N PRO A 413 4.36 23.73 -22.01
CA PRO A 413 3.80 25.04 -22.31
C PRO A 413 2.51 24.94 -23.14
N ILE A 414 1.57 25.84 -22.90
CA ILE A 414 0.38 26.00 -23.74
C ILE A 414 0.79 26.74 -25.02
N VAL A 415 0.36 26.22 -26.17
CA VAL A 415 0.49 26.93 -27.44
C VAL A 415 -0.46 28.11 -27.42
N GLN A 416 0.07 29.33 -27.46
CA GLN A 416 -0.76 30.53 -27.58
C GLN A 416 -1.30 30.59 -29.01
N THR A 417 -2.61 30.43 -29.19
CA THR A 417 -3.28 30.79 -30.44
C THR A 417 -3.21 32.31 -30.59
N ALA A 418 -2.45 32.76 -31.57
CA ALA A 418 -2.40 34.16 -32.00
C ALA A 418 -3.73 34.62 -32.59
#